data_AF-A0A6A6MFQ2-F1
#
_entry.id   AF-A0A6A6MFQ2-F1
#
_cell.length_a   1.000
_cell.length_b   1.000
_cell.length_c   1.000
_cell.angle_alpha   90.00
_cell.angle_beta   90.00
_cell.angle_gamma   90.00
#
_symmetry.space_group_name_H-M   'P 1'
#
loop_
_entity.id
_entity.type
_entity.pdbx_description
1 polymer ?
#
loop_
_entity_poly.entity_id
_entity_poly.type
_entity_poly.pdbx_seq_one_letter_code
_entity_poly.pdbx_strand_id
1 'polypeptide(L)'
;MKYMLTPFSKMDMEKKPMTESSEMPSAVTVPGSFSGNAGFLEPDEVSVSSIRACFVTFKDGVQRMILLYEHAILQLCCHHLRVRFGLSTKFVDHAGRPRLSFVVDASPCLCGVLEACDGIVRKLFVESGSNSDWRPAVNKKPGFFNYPTVRLHIPTAVNEDGAKYATDIYQKDPSGTVQKLVFSKFDAAELDTWFSPGTFLDASFSLHPYDYQQSAGIRLVAKKLIIHKE
;
A
#
# COMPACT_ATOMS: atom_id res chain seq x y z
N MET A 1 55.77 -20.15 -22.18
CA MET A 1 55.49 -20.56 -20.79
C MET A 1 54.03 -20.27 -20.51
N LYS A 2 53.23 -21.32 -20.27
CA LYS A 2 51.80 -21.23 -19.94
C LYS A 2 51.67 -21.03 -18.44
N TYR A 3 50.99 -19.97 -18.00
CA TYR A 3 50.50 -19.89 -16.62
C TYR A 3 49.00 -20.17 -16.64
N MET A 4 48.66 -21.33 -16.09
CA MET A 4 47.33 -21.71 -15.64
C MET A 4 47.09 -21.03 -14.29
N LEU A 5 46.01 -20.26 -14.15
CA LEU A 5 45.45 -19.90 -12.85
C LEU A 5 44.01 -20.38 -12.82
N THR A 6 43.75 -21.26 -11.86
CA THR A 6 42.48 -21.90 -11.53
C THR A 6 41.39 -20.87 -11.16
N PRO A 7 40.11 -21.17 -11.44
CA PRO A 7 39.01 -20.28 -11.14
C PRO A 7 38.71 -20.24 -9.63
N PHE A 8 38.58 -19.04 -9.08
CA PHE A 8 38.03 -18.83 -7.74
C PHE A 8 36.56 -19.30 -7.73
N SER A 9 36.27 -20.26 -6.87
CA SER A 9 34.96 -20.86 -6.66
C SER A 9 33.95 -19.88 -6.06
N LYS A 10 32.70 -20.00 -6.52
CA LYS A 10 31.46 -19.44 -5.97
C LYS A 10 31.45 -19.28 -4.45
N MET A 11 31.13 -18.09 -3.98
CA MET A 11 30.30 -17.92 -2.79
C MET A 11 28.90 -17.52 -3.27
N ASP A 12 28.07 -18.52 -3.53
CA ASP A 12 26.62 -18.32 -3.56
C ASP A 12 26.24 -17.90 -2.14
N MET A 13 26.02 -16.61 -1.93
CA MET A 13 25.41 -16.10 -0.70
C MET A 13 23.96 -16.58 -0.73
N GLU A 14 23.74 -17.74 -0.12
CA GLU A 14 22.45 -18.31 0.20
C GLU A 14 21.66 -17.25 0.97
N LYS A 15 20.85 -16.47 0.25
CA LYS A 15 19.87 -15.58 0.84
C LYS A 15 18.89 -16.49 1.58
N LYS A 16 19.10 -16.64 2.89
CA LYS A 16 18.08 -17.18 3.79
C LYS A 16 16.76 -16.49 3.46
N PRO A 17 15.70 -17.24 3.14
CA PRO A 17 14.38 -16.64 2.98
C PRO A 17 13.95 -16.16 4.37
N MET A 18 14.08 -14.86 4.62
CA MET A 18 13.40 -14.23 5.73
C MET A 18 11.92 -14.17 5.38
N THR A 19 11.14 -14.94 6.13
CA THR A 19 9.68 -14.98 6.09
C THR A 19 9.14 -13.59 6.40
N GLU A 20 8.74 -12.84 5.37
CA GLU A 20 7.90 -11.66 5.57
C GLU A 20 6.47 -12.15 5.83
N SER A 21 6.08 -12.14 7.10
CA SER A 21 4.67 -12.09 7.48
C SER A 21 4.12 -10.74 7.01
N SER A 22 3.72 -10.69 5.74
CA SER A 22 2.94 -9.59 5.15
C SER A 22 1.50 -9.67 5.64
N GLU A 23 1.32 -9.58 6.95
CA GLU A 23 0.08 -9.21 7.59
C GLU A 23 0.43 -8.15 8.63
N MET A 24 -0.33 -7.07 8.70
CA MET A 24 -0.48 -6.39 9.99
C MET A 24 -1.39 -7.34 10.79
N PRO A 25 -0.90 -8.07 11.80
CA PRO A 25 -1.81 -8.76 12.69
C PRO A 25 -2.66 -7.70 13.40
N SER A 26 -3.96 -7.97 13.57
CA SER A 26 -4.91 -7.14 14.31
C SER A 26 -4.55 -6.89 15.78
N ALA A 27 -3.41 -7.38 16.26
CA ALA A 27 -2.96 -7.27 17.63
C ALA A 27 -1.53 -6.71 17.68
N VAL A 28 -1.45 -5.39 17.84
CA VAL A 28 -0.24 -4.66 18.14
C VAL A 28 0.01 -4.76 19.65
N THR A 29 1.18 -5.23 20.10
CA THR A 29 1.58 -5.08 21.51
C THR A 29 2.40 -3.80 21.59
N VAL A 30 1.75 -2.68 21.91
CA VAL A 30 2.41 -1.38 21.95
C VAL A 30 2.77 -1.00 23.40
N PRO A 31 3.94 -0.39 23.66
CA PRO A 31 4.14 0.38 24.88
C PRO A 31 3.34 1.69 24.74
N GLY A 32 2.15 1.73 25.35
CA GLY A 32 1.20 2.84 25.25
C GLY A 32 -0.15 2.37 24.70
N SER A 33 -1.25 2.81 25.30
CA SER A 33 -2.60 2.40 24.89
C SER A 33 -3.00 3.10 23.60
N PHE A 34 -2.71 2.51 22.45
CA PHE A 34 -3.27 2.95 21.16
C PHE A 34 -4.62 2.25 21.00
N SER A 35 -5.69 3.03 20.80
CA SER A 35 -6.98 2.46 20.43
C SER A 35 -6.84 1.80 19.05
N GLY A 36 -7.68 0.80 18.76
CA GLY A 36 -7.71 0.16 17.43
C GLY A 36 -7.99 1.15 16.28
N ASN A 37 -8.27 0.63 15.09
CA ASN A 37 -8.63 1.47 13.93
C ASN A 37 -9.77 2.47 14.26
N ALA A 38 -9.55 3.77 14.09
CA ALA A 38 -10.54 4.84 14.34
C ALA A 38 -11.61 4.98 13.23
N GLY A 39 -11.78 3.97 12.39
CA GLY A 39 -12.54 4.09 11.15
C GLY A 39 -11.68 4.68 10.02
N PHE A 40 -12.36 5.10 8.94
CA PHE A 40 -11.74 5.76 7.78
C PHE A 40 -12.13 7.23 7.81
N LEU A 41 -11.17 8.11 7.55
CA LEU A 41 -11.34 9.56 7.51
C LEU A 41 -11.33 10.08 6.09
N GLU A 42 -12.15 11.08 5.77
CA GLU A 42 -12.01 11.79 4.50
C GLU A 42 -10.77 12.72 4.55
N PRO A 43 -10.10 13.00 3.41
CA PRO A 43 -8.84 13.75 3.44
C PRO A 43 -8.98 15.20 3.93
N ASP A 44 -10.17 15.78 3.84
CA ASP A 44 -10.50 17.12 4.34
C ASP A 44 -10.76 17.15 5.86
N GLU A 45 -11.14 16.03 6.45
CA GLU A 45 -11.28 15.87 7.92
C GLU A 45 -9.91 15.76 8.62
N VAL A 46 -8.85 15.49 7.87
CA VAL A 46 -7.51 15.24 8.42
C VAL A 46 -6.77 16.54 8.68
N SER A 47 -6.56 16.84 9.96
CA SER A 47 -5.61 17.87 10.37
C SER A 47 -4.17 17.34 10.33
N VAL A 48 -3.34 17.88 9.41
CA VAL A 48 -1.95 17.43 9.22
C VAL A 48 -1.08 17.56 10.48
N SER A 49 -1.39 18.50 11.39
CA SER A 49 -0.68 18.67 12.67
C SER A 49 -0.96 17.55 13.67
N SER A 50 -2.05 16.80 13.48
CA SER A 50 -2.44 15.68 14.33
C SER A 50 -1.86 14.34 13.85
N ILE A 51 -1.19 14.32 12.69
CA ILE A 51 -0.53 13.14 12.15
C ILE A 51 0.81 12.92 12.87
N ARG A 52 1.08 11.67 13.26
CA ARG A 52 2.34 11.27 13.88
C ARG A 52 2.83 9.96 13.26
N ALA A 53 4.15 9.76 13.24
CA ALA A 53 4.74 8.47 12.91
C ALA A 53 5.56 7.97 14.09
N CYS A 54 5.55 6.67 14.31
CA CYS A 54 6.44 6.02 15.27
C CYS A 54 6.78 4.61 14.81
N PHE A 55 7.85 4.06 15.36
CA PHE A 55 8.16 2.65 15.19
C PHE A 55 7.46 1.83 16.26
N VAL A 56 6.87 0.72 15.84
CA VAL A 56 6.25 -0.25 16.74
C VAL A 56 6.83 -1.63 16.47
N THR A 57 7.13 -2.35 17.55
CA THR A 57 7.58 -3.74 17.49
C THR A 57 6.37 -4.66 17.46
N PHE A 58 6.25 -5.45 16.40
CA PHE A 58 5.19 -6.43 16.25
C PHE A 58 5.54 -7.73 16.99
N LYS A 59 4.55 -8.62 17.17
CA LYS A 59 4.71 -9.89 17.91
C LYS A 59 5.76 -10.82 17.29
N ASP A 60 6.06 -10.63 16.01
CA ASP A 60 7.12 -11.32 15.26
C ASP A 60 8.53 -10.73 15.56
N GLY A 61 8.63 -9.73 16.44
CA GLY A 61 9.86 -9.02 16.75
C GLY A 61 10.26 -7.99 15.69
N VAL A 62 9.48 -7.85 14.61
CA VAL A 62 9.77 -6.93 13.52
C VAL A 62 9.32 -5.54 13.92
N GLN A 63 10.25 -4.59 13.87
CA GLN A 63 9.94 -3.18 14.04
C GLN A 63 9.41 -2.61 12.72
N ARG A 64 8.20 -2.04 12.73
CA ARG A 64 7.63 -1.37 11.55
C ARG A 64 7.18 0.03 11.92
N MET A 65 7.35 0.96 11.00
CA MET A 65 6.82 2.31 11.18
C MET A 65 5.33 2.33 10.87
N ILE A 66 4.56 2.98 11.72
CA ILE A 66 3.12 3.20 11.52
C ILE A 66 2.82 4.70 11.49
N LEU A 67 1.77 5.07 10.77
CA LEU A 67 1.20 6.41 10.77
C LEU A 67 -0.05 6.42 11.65
N LEU A 68 -0.12 7.42 12.52
CA LEU A 68 -1.18 7.63 13.48
C LEU A 68 -1.88 8.96 13.20
N TYR A 69 -3.19 8.98 13.38
CA TYR A 69 -3.98 10.19 13.53
C TYR A 69 -4.56 10.19 14.94
N GLU A 70 -4.18 11.19 15.73
CA GLU A 70 -4.46 11.25 17.17
C GLU A 70 -3.94 10.00 17.90
N HIS A 71 -4.81 9.03 18.20
CA HIS A 71 -4.50 7.81 18.97
C HIS A 71 -4.77 6.51 18.20
N ALA A 72 -5.02 6.59 16.89
CA ALA A 72 -5.36 5.44 16.06
C ALA A 72 -4.54 5.41 14.76
N ILE A 73 -4.47 4.22 14.13
CA ILE A 73 -3.81 4.06 12.83
C ILE A 73 -4.54 4.91 11.79
N LEU A 74 -3.80 5.75 11.09
CA LEU A 74 -4.35 6.59 10.04
C LEU A 74 -4.85 5.73 8.87
N GLN A 75 -6.13 5.86 8.57
CA GLN A 75 -6.78 5.28 7.41
C GLN A 75 -7.67 6.32 6.75
N LEU A 76 -7.70 6.29 5.42
CA LEU A 76 -8.42 7.27 4.62
C LEU A 76 -9.54 6.60 3.83
N CYS A 77 -10.64 7.31 3.64
CA CYS A 77 -11.62 7.04 2.60
C CYS A 77 -11.65 8.18 1.60
N CYS A 78 -11.74 7.86 0.32
CA CYS A 78 -11.90 8.84 -0.74
C CYS A 78 -13.05 8.40 -1.63
N HIS A 79 -13.92 9.36 -1.93
CA HIS A 79 -15.06 9.15 -2.79
C HIS A 79 -14.75 9.55 -4.22
N HIS A 80 -15.36 8.84 -5.17
CA HIS A 80 -15.37 9.21 -6.59
C HIS A 80 -13.97 9.41 -7.21
N LEU A 81 -13.04 8.50 -6.87
CA LEU A 81 -11.72 8.42 -7.48
C LEU A 81 -11.82 7.88 -8.91
N ARG A 82 -11.19 8.57 -9.86
CA ARG A 82 -11.11 8.13 -11.25
C ARG A 82 -9.89 7.26 -11.48
N VAL A 83 -10.08 6.06 -12.03
CA VAL A 83 -8.98 5.19 -12.45
C VAL A 83 -8.29 5.78 -13.67
N ARG A 84 -6.98 6.00 -13.55
CA ARG A 84 -6.11 6.55 -14.59
C ARG A 84 -5.35 5.47 -15.35
N PHE A 85 -4.84 4.49 -14.60
CA PHE A 85 -4.19 3.30 -15.15
C PHE A 85 -4.75 2.08 -14.42
N GLY A 86 -5.19 1.07 -15.19
CA GLY A 86 -5.82 -0.14 -14.66
C GLY A 86 -4.89 -1.06 -13.88
N LEU A 87 -5.31 -2.31 -13.70
CA LEU A 87 -4.62 -3.24 -12.82
C LEU A 87 -3.25 -3.60 -13.39
N SER A 88 -2.24 -3.52 -12.54
CA SER A 88 -0.86 -3.85 -12.85
C SER A 88 -0.44 -5.08 -12.06
N THR A 89 0.04 -6.09 -12.78
CA THR A 89 0.63 -7.34 -12.26
C THR A 89 2.16 -7.38 -12.38
N LYS A 90 2.79 -6.25 -12.75
CA LYS A 90 4.22 -6.16 -13.11
C LYS A 90 5.20 -6.65 -12.05
N PHE A 91 4.82 -6.56 -10.78
CA PHE A 91 5.66 -6.99 -9.67
C PHE A 91 5.11 -8.27 -9.08
N VAL A 92 5.99 -9.13 -8.57
CA VAL A 92 5.60 -10.33 -7.83
C VAL A 92 6.01 -10.21 -6.37
N ASP A 93 5.33 -10.95 -5.50
CA ASP A 93 5.74 -11.14 -4.11
C ASP A 93 6.78 -12.26 -3.99
N HIS A 94 7.21 -12.54 -2.77
CA HIS A 94 8.22 -13.58 -2.50
C HIS A 94 7.77 -15.00 -2.87
N ALA A 95 6.46 -15.24 -2.97
CA ALA A 95 5.89 -16.51 -3.40
C ALA A 95 5.65 -16.55 -4.93
N GLY A 96 6.10 -15.54 -5.67
CA GLY A 96 5.93 -15.43 -7.12
C GLY A 96 4.54 -14.96 -7.56
N ARG A 97 3.68 -14.52 -6.64
CA ARG A 97 2.31 -14.07 -6.94
C ARG A 97 2.30 -12.60 -7.35
N PRO A 98 1.42 -12.19 -8.27
CA PRO A 98 1.40 -10.81 -8.74
C PRO A 98 0.95 -9.84 -7.64
N ARG A 99 1.72 -8.78 -7.44
CA ARG A 99 1.40 -7.65 -6.57
C ARG A 99 0.50 -6.68 -7.31
N LEU A 100 -0.78 -6.79 -7.00
CA LEU A 100 -1.83 -6.03 -7.66
C LEU A 100 -1.82 -4.57 -7.22
N SER A 101 -1.88 -3.67 -8.20
CA SER A 101 -2.07 -2.24 -7.96
C SER A 101 -2.68 -1.55 -9.16
N PHE A 102 -3.38 -0.46 -8.94
CA PHE A 102 -3.90 0.42 -9.99
C PHE A 102 -3.62 1.87 -9.60
N VAL A 103 -3.82 2.80 -10.54
CA VAL A 103 -3.52 4.21 -10.33
C VAL A 103 -4.78 5.02 -10.50
N VAL A 104 -5.03 5.92 -9.56
CA VAL A 104 -6.15 6.86 -9.58
C VAL A 104 -5.65 8.30 -9.62
N ASP A 105 -6.49 9.19 -10.14
CA ASP A 105 -6.32 10.63 -9.97
C ASP A 105 -6.50 10.99 -8.48
N ALA A 106 -5.68 11.92 -7.98
CA ALA A 106 -5.71 12.36 -6.59
C ALA A 106 -6.23 13.79 -6.48
N SER A 107 -7.15 14.04 -5.54
CA SER A 107 -7.62 15.40 -5.26
C SER A 107 -6.54 16.23 -4.56
N PRO A 108 -6.61 17.58 -4.61
CA PRO A 108 -5.68 18.44 -3.87
C PRO A 108 -5.65 18.15 -2.37
N CYS A 109 -6.80 17.88 -1.74
CA CYS A 109 -6.88 17.52 -0.32
C CYS A 109 -6.12 16.21 -0.04
N LEU A 110 -6.36 15.17 -0.84
CA LEU A 110 -5.63 13.91 -0.71
C LEU A 110 -4.12 14.11 -0.91
N CYS A 111 -3.71 14.92 -1.89
CA CYS A 111 -2.29 15.23 -2.10
C CYS A 111 -1.66 15.90 -0.87
N GLY A 112 -2.35 16.89 -0.28
CA GLY A 112 -1.86 17.59 0.90
C GLY A 112 -1.64 16.66 2.10
N VAL A 113 -2.59 15.76 2.37
CA VAL A 113 -2.45 14.77 3.45
C VAL A 113 -1.29 13.81 3.19
N LEU A 114 -1.19 13.28 1.96
CA LEU A 114 -0.12 12.33 1.61
C LEU A 114 1.27 12.97 1.62
N GLU A 115 1.40 14.22 1.17
CA GLU A 115 2.66 14.97 1.20
C GLU A 115 3.10 15.28 2.64
N ALA A 116 2.15 15.59 3.53
CA ALA A 116 2.43 15.75 4.96
C ALA A 116 2.91 14.43 5.58
N CYS A 117 2.23 13.31 5.26
CA CYS A 117 2.65 11.98 5.70
C CYS A 117 4.06 11.63 5.19
N ASP A 118 4.33 11.90 3.91
CA ASP A 118 5.65 11.67 3.30
C ASP A 118 6.74 12.46 4.06
N GLY A 119 6.49 13.73 4.40
CA GLY A 119 7.43 14.54 5.17
C GLY A 119 7.74 13.97 6.56
N ILE A 120 6.70 13.53 7.29
CA ILE A 120 6.84 12.96 8.64
C ILE A 120 7.60 11.63 8.59
N VAL A 121 7.20 10.71 7.71
CA VAL A 121 7.79 9.38 7.59
C VAL A 121 9.23 9.46 7.10
N ARG A 122 9.50 10.27 6.08
CA ARG A 122 10.85 10.47 5.54
C ARG A 122 11.80 11.00 6.60
N LYS A 123 11.36 11.99 7.38
CA LYS A 123 12.16 12.54 8.49
C LYS A 123 12.54 11.43 9.48
N LEU A 124 11.57 10.64 9.91
CA LEU A 124 11.80 9.57 10.89
C LEU A 124 12.71 8.46 10.35
N PHE A 125 12.61 8.11 9.06
CA PHE A 125 13.53 7.15 8.44
C PHE A 125 14.98 7.67 8.41
N VAL A 126 15.18 8.93 8.03
CA VAL A 126 16.51 9.55 8.04
C VAL A 126 17.09 9.60 9.46
N GLU A 127 16.28 9.95 10.45
CA GLU A 127 16.68 9.96 11.86
C GLU A 127 17.04 8.57 12.39
N SER A 128 16.41 7.51 11.87
CA SER A 128 16.78 6.11 12.16
C SER A 128 17.98 5.59 11.38
N GLY A 129 18.63 6.42 10.55
CA GLY A 129 19.83 6.07 9.79
C GLY A 129 19.56 5.41 8.43
N SER A 130 18.33 5.46 7.91
CA SER A 130 18.04 5.01 6.55
C SER A 130 18.65 5.96 5.51
N ASN A 131 19.25 5.37 4.47
CA ASN A 131 19.78 6.06 3.30
C ASN A 131 19.04 5.69 2.00
N SER A 132 17.89 5.03 2.11
CA SER A 132 17.09 4.59 0.97
C SER A 132 16.54 5.76 0.16
N ASP A 133 16.43 5.55 -1.16
CA ASP A 133 15.82 6.52 -2.06
C ASP A 133 14.33 6.69 -1.73
N TRP A 134 13.92 7.94 -1.51
CA TRP A 134 12.52 8.25 -1.21
C TRP A 134 11.65 8.18 -2.46
N ARG A 135 10.55 7.42 -2.37
CA ARG A 135 9.49 7.30 -3.36
C ARG A 135 8.24 8.01 -2.84
N PRO A 136 7.90 9.20 -3.36
CA PRO A 136 6.70 9.92 -2.95
C PRO A 136 5.43 9.11 -3.20
N ALA A 137 4.47 9.20 -2.30
CA ALA A 137 3.16 8.57 -2.49
C ALA A 137 2.37 9.22 -3.64
N VAL A 138 2.52 10.54 -3.79
CA VAL A 138 1.90 11.35 -4.85
C VAL A 138 2.84 11.43 -6.06
N ASN A 139 2.37 10.98 -7.22
CA ASN A 139 3.10 11.03 -8.46
C ASN A 139 2.71 12.30 -9.25
N LYS A 140 3.64 13.26 -9.28
CA LYS A 140 3.58 14.48 -10.10
C LYS A 140 4.57 14.34 -11.24
N LYS A 141 4.19 13.65 -12.32
CA LYS A 141 5.08 13.50 -13.49
C LYS A 141 5.20 14.83 -14.26
N PRO A 142 6.39 15.17 -14.79
CA PRO A 142 6.55 16.28 -15.72
C PRO A 142 5.54 16.17 -16.87
N GLY A 143 4.79 17.24 -17.14
CA GLY A 143 3.71 17.27 -18.14
C GLY A 143 2.32 16.87 -17.62
N PHE A 144 2.22 16.32 -16.41
CA PHE A 144 0.96 15.94 -15.75
C PHE A 144 0.78 16.59 -14.37
N PHE A 145 1.46 17.71 -14.11
CA PHE A 145 1.39 18.40 -12.81
C PHE A 145 -0.03 18.78 -12.38
N ASN A 146 -0.93 19.03 -13.35
CA ASN A 146 -2.33 19.36 -13.10
C ASN A 146 -3.18 18.13 -12.74
N TYR A 147 -2.64 16.92 -12.85
CA TYR A 147 -3.33 15.66 -12.59
C TYR A 147 -2.43 14.75 -11.73
N PRO A 148 -2.23 15.09 -10.44
CA PRO A 148 -1.48 14.23 -9.55
C PRO A 148 -2.17 12.86 -9.43
N THR A 149 -1.37 11.81 -9.31
CA THR A 149 -1.89 10.44 -9.23
C THR A 149 -1.32 9.68 -8.06
N VAL A 150 -2.07 8.71 -7.54
CA VAL A 150 -1.64 7.84 -6.45
C VAL A 150 -1.86 6.38 -6.82
N ARG A 151 -1.03 5.50 -6.28
CA ARG A 151 -1.10 4.05 -6.53
C ARG A 151 -1.75 3.34 -5.36
N LEU A 152 -2.89 2.71 -5.60
CA LEU A 152 -3.57 1.84 -4.65
C LEU A 152 -3.13 0.40 -4.87
N HIS A 153 -2.77 -0.29 -3.79
CA HIS A 153 -2.38 -1.69 -3.80
C HIS A 153 -3.52 -2.57 -3.28
N ILE A 154 -3.76 -3.68 -3.97
CA ILE A 154 -4.74 -4.69 -3.55
C ILE A 154 -3.95 -5.84 -2.89
N PRO A 155 -3.94 -5.93 -1.55
CA PRO A 155 -3.25 -7.00 -0.83
C PRO A 155 -3.86 -8.38 -1.13
N THR A 156 -2.99 -9.40 -1.08
CA THR A 156 -3.37 -10.81 -1.18
C THR A 156 -3.27 -11.42 0.22
N ALA A 157 -4.33 -12.09 0.69
CA ALA A 157 -4.33 -12.93 1.88
C ALA A 157 -4.18 -14.40 1.47
N VAL A 158 -3.56 -15.19 2.35
CA VAL A 158 -3.27 -16.61 2.09
C VAL A 158 -3.86 -17.42 3.22
N ASN A 159 -4.83 -18.26 2.88
CA ASN A 159 -5.46 -19.16 3.84
C ASN A 159 -5.24 -20.61 3.38
N GLU A 160 -5.70 -21.57 4.18
CA GLU A 160 -5.68 -23.01 3.85
C GLU A 160 -6.37 -23.31 2.49
N ASP A 161 -7.38 -22.50 2.14
CA ASP A 161 -8.16 -22.55 0.90
C ASP A 161 -7.50 -21.79 -0.28
N GLY A 162 -6.23 -21.40 -0.14
CA GLY A 162 -5.46 -20.71 -1.16
C GLY A 162 -5.42 -19.17 -1.02
N ALA A 163 -4.93 -18.51 -2.07
CA ALA A 163 -4.81 -17.06 -2.12
C ALA A 163 -6.15 -16.39 -2.41
N LYS A 164 -6.46 -15.31 -1.69
CA LYS A 164 -7.66 -14.48 -1.86
C LYS A 164 -7.30 -13.00 -1.80
N TYR A 165 -8.16 -12.14 -2.33
CA TYR A 165 -8.01 -10.70 -2.13
C TYR A 165 -8.30 -10.35 -0.67
N ALA A 166 -7.39 -9.63 -0.02
CA ALA A 166 -7.59 -9.12 1.34
C ALA A 166 -8.38 -7.80 1.36
N THR A 167 -8.73 -7.28 0.20
CA THR A 167 -9.58 -6.10 0.01
C THR A 167 -11.02 -6.54 -0.21
N ASP A 168 -11.97 -5.92 0.50
CA ASP A 168 -13.38 -6.09 0.20
C ASP A 168 -13.76 -5.27 -1.05
N ILE A 169 -14.25 -5.94 -2.09
CA ILE A 169 -14.59 -5.30 -3.36
C ILE A 169 -16.10 -5.35 -3.57
N TYR A 170 -16.68 -4.22 -3.93
CA TYR A 170 -18.10 -4.04 -4.16
C TYR A 170 -18.34 -3.37 -5.51
N GLN A 171 -19.51 -3.60 -6.09
CA GLN A 171 -20.06 -2.86 -7.21
C GLN A 171 -21.21 -1.99 -6.71
N LYS A 172 -21.32 -0.77 -7.22
CA LYS A 172 -22.43 0.15 -6.99
C LYS A 172 -23.11 0.45 -8.33
N ASP A 173 -24.38 0.08 -8.43
CA ASP A 173 -25.19 0.34 -9.63
C ASP A 173 -25.71 1.79 -9.64
N PRO A 174 -26.20 2.30 -10.79
CA PRO A 174 -26.75 3.65 -10.89
C PRO A 174 -27.93 3.92 -9.94
N SER A 175 -28.64 2.87 -9.51
CA SER A 175 -29.69 2.94 -8.48
C SER A 175 -29.17 3.21 -7.06
N GLY A 176 -27.84 3.20 -6.88
CA GLY A 176 -27.17 3.28 -5.58
C GLY A 176 -27.07 1.94 -4.84
N THR A 177 -27.57 0.85 -5.42
CA THR A 177 -27.47 -0.49 -4.83
C THR A 177 -26.01 -0.96 -4.80
N VAL A 178 -25.51 -1.33 -3.62
CA VAL A 178 -24.14 -1.82 -3.43
C VAL A 178 -24.16 -3.33 -3.22
N GLN A 179 -23.41 -4.07 -4.04
CA GLN A 179 -23.31 -5.52 -3.99
C GLN A 179 -21.85 -5.95 -3.82
N LYS A 180 -21.59 -6.93 -2.95
CA LYS A 180 -20.24 -7.46 -2.74
C LYS A 180 -19.86 -8.36 -3.92
N LEU A 181 -18.70 -8.14 -4.51
CA LEU A 181 -18.13 -9.03 -5.52
C LEU A 181 -17.42 -10.18 -4.80
N VAL A 182 -17.83 -11.41 -5.11
CA VAL A 182 -17.24 -12.62 -4.56
C VAL A 182 -16.50 -13.36 -5.68
N PHE A 183 -15.18 -13.43 -5.55
CA PHE A 183 -14.32 -14.12 -6.49
C PHE A 183 -14.11 -15.56 -6.02
N SER A 184 -14.31 -16.53 -6.91
CA SER A 184 -14.15 -17.96 -6.61
C SER A 184 -12.68 -18.37 -6.45
N LYS A 185 -11.77 -17.63 -7.09
CA LYS A 185 -10.32 -17.84 -7.05
C LYS A 185 -9.59 -16.51 -7.19
N PHE A 186 -8.30 -16.51 -6.89
CA PHE A 186 -7.42 -15.38 -7.20
C PHE A 186 -7.11 -15.37 -8.70
N ASP A 187 -7.79 -14.50 -9.44
CA ASP A 187 -7.60 -14.31 -10.88
C ASP A 187 -7.44 -12.82 -11.21
N ALA A 188 -6.20 -12.42 -11.47
CA ALA A 188 -5.86 -11.03 -11.76
C ALA A 188 -6.45 -10.56 -13.09
N ALA A 189 -6.66 -11.46 -14.06
CA ALA A 189 -7.23 -11.10 -15.36
C ALA A 189 -8.74 -10.83 -15.23
N GLU A 190 -9.44 -11.63 -14.42
CA GLU A 190 -10.84 -11.35 -14.06
C GLU A 190 -10.95 -10.01 -13.34
N LEU A 191 -10.07 -9.75 -12.36
CA LEU A 191 -10.10 -8.52 -11.59
C LEU A 191 -9.79 -7.28 -12.43
N ASP A 192 -8.87 -7.36 -13.40
CA ASP A 192 -8.45 -6.23 -14.24
C ASP A 192 -9.62 -5.60 -15.01
N THR A 193 -10.61 -6.41 -15.40
CA THR A 193 -11.82 -5.93 -16.11
C THR A 193 -12.62 -4.88 -15.33
N TRP A 194 -12.46 -4.84 -14.00
CA TRP A 194 -13.17 -3.92 -13.11
C TRP A 194 -12.46 -2.57 -12.93
N PHE A 195 -11.20 -2.44 -13.35
CA PHE A 195 -10.36 -1.24 -13.15
C PHE A 195 -9.97 -0.60 -14.48
N SER A 196 -10.88 -0.55 -15.45
CA SER A 196 -10.60 0.10 -16.73
C SER A 196 -10.33 1.61 -16.54
N PRO A 197 -9.41 2.21 -17.32
CA PRO A 197 -9.21 3.66 -17.28
C PRO A 197 -10.51 4.41 -17.54
N GLY A 198 -10.83 5.37 -16.67
CA GLY A 198 -12.08 6.12 -16.70
C GLY A 198 -13.11 5.67 -15.64
N THR A 199 -13.01 4.44 -15.13
CA THR A 199 -13.91 3.93 -14.08
C THR A 199 -13.80 4.76 -12.81
N PHE A 200 -14.94 5.06 -12.19
CA PHE A 200 -15.00 5.73 -10.89
C PHE A 200 -15.17 4.72 -9.76
N LEU A 201 -14.57 4.99 -8.61
CA LEU A 201 -14.70 4.16 -7.42
C LEU A 201 -14.55 4.96 -6.13
N ASP A 202 -15.09 4.43 -5.05
CA ASP A 202 -14.74 4.85 -3.69
C ASP A 202 -13.68 3.90 -3.14
N ALA A 203 -12.67 4.43 -2.46
CA ALA A 203 -11.61 3.62 -1.85
C ALA A 203 -11.43 3.94 -0.38
N SER A 204 -11.39 2.90 0.45
CA SER A 204 -10.93 2.97 1.83
C SER A 204 -9.60 2.24 1.95
N PHE A 205 -8.57 2.90 2.45
CA PHE A 205 -7.20 2.38 2.44
C PHE A 205 -6.39 2.82 3.66
N SER A 206 -5.37 2.04 4.00
CA SER A 206 -4.39 2.36 5.04
C SER A 206 -3.06 2.78 4.44
N LEU A 207 -2.28 3.56 5.20
CA LEU A 207 -0.95 4.04 4.79
C LEU A 207 0.11 3.18 5.45
N HIS A 208 0.93 2.52 4.64
CA HIS A 208 1.96 1.58 5.10
C HIS A 208 3.34 2.11 4.70
N PRO A 209 4.07 2.78 5.62
CA PRO A 209 5.48 3.07 5.43
C PRO A 209 6.27 1.81 5.12
N TYR A 210 7.22 1.90 4.20
CA TYR A 210 8.15 0.83 3.89
C TYR A 210 9.55 1.40 3.67
N ASP A 211 10.55 0.59 4.00
CA ASP A 211 11.94 0.81 3.63
C ASP A 211 12.53 -0.55 3.25
N TYR A 212 12.70 -0.76 1.95
CA TYR A 212 13.05 -2.06 1.41
C TYR A 212 13.87 -1.92 0.13
N GLN A 213 14.95 -2.70 0.01
CA GLN A 213 15.83 -2.72 -1.17
C GLN A 213 16.25 -1.33 -1.65
N GLN A 214 16.77 -0.49 -0.73
CA GLN A 214 17.21 0.88 -1.03
C GLN A 214 16.07 1.81 -1.51
N SER A 215 14.82 1.44 -1.27
CA SER A 215 13.65 2.23 -1.63
C SER A 215 12.74 2.37 -0.43
N ALA A 216 12.52 3.61 0.00
CA ALA A 216 11.61 3.95 1.08
C ALA A 216 10.42 4.75 0.57
N GLY A 217 9.27 4.66 1.23
CA GLY A 217 8.08 5.41 0.86
C GLY A 217 6.86 5.00 1.65
N ILE A 218 5.68 5.43 1.18
CA ILE A 218 4.40 5.04 1.76
C ILE A 218 3.59 4.29 0.70
N ARG A 219 3.10 3.10 1.08
CA ARG A 219 2.21 2.29 0.25
C ARG A 219 0.77 2.51 0.68
N LEU A 220 -0.10 2.84 -0.27
CA LEU A 220 -1.54 2.91 -0.03
C LEU A 220 -2.16 1.52 -0.24
N VAL A 221 -2.66 0.91 0.83
CA VAL A 221 -3.15 -0.47 0.83
C VAL A 221 -4.67 -0.47 0.95
N ALA A 222 -5.35 -0.90 -0.12
CA ALA A 222 -6.80 -0.93 -0.19
C ALA A 222 -7.39 -1.93 0.81
N LYS A 223 -8.36 -1.47 1.59
CA LYS A 223 -9.15 -2.27 2.53
C LYS A 223 -10.55 -2.52 1.98
N LYS A 224 -11.14 -1.50 1.35
CA LYS A 224 -12.45 -1.57 0.71
C LYS A 224 -12.44 -0.77 -0.59
N LEU A 225 -13.04 -1.32 -1.64
CA LEU A 225 -13.24 -0.67 -2.94
C LEU A 225 -14.72 -0.79 -3.34
N ILE A 226 -15.33 0.32 -3.76
CA ILE A 226 -16.70 0.34 -4.28
C ILE A 226 -16.66 0.90 -5.70
N ILE A 227 -16.82 0.03 -6.68
CA ILE A 227 -16.69 0.35 -8.10
C ILE A 227 -18.03 0.85 -8.64
N HIS A 228 -18.05 2.04 -9.23
CA HIS A 228 -19.28 2.64 -9.76
C HIS A 228 -19.49 2.09 -11.17
N LYS A 229 -20.61 1.40 -11.37
CA LYS A 229 -21.02 0.92 -12.68
C LYS A 229 -21.87 1.99 -13.35
N GLU A 230 -21.45 2.40 -14.54
CA GLU A 230 -22.22 3.30 -15.41
C GLU A 230 -23.38 2.55 -16.09
#